data_AF-A0A926CX25-F1
#
_entry.id   AF-A0A926CX25-F1
#
_cell.length_a   1.000
_cell.length_b   1.000
_cell.length_c   1.000
_cell.angle_alpha   90.00
_cell.angle_beta   90.00
_cell.angle_gamma   90.00
#
_symmetry.space_group_name_H-M   'P 1'
#
loop_
_entity.id
_entity.type
_entity.pdbx_description
1 polymer ?
#
loop_
_entity_poly.entity_id
_entity_poly.type
_entity_poly.pdbx_seq_one_letter_code
_entity_poly.pdbx_strand_id
1 'polypeptide(L)'
;MAAEKKFGHKEIKDLLAIAEKIREKKPILPSQANKICGFKLTDKKNSFQNFLVKIALPASIVLGMSQAAFPAFYANLVTTLPAWTNMSTNLLNAVDYVWGIIGKPVKQNNIIYHVPNIFLYSFGVFGVKKLFEFVRRKTWLDKVNDAKAILDKQIEKGIVNYELDAHHSILFVGRGDFIGEQFSINSHPDNAITLASSRPVYTDHWVKYDTSNSFSLLEKALKHSDGKGCGEYILFPVKDTELFLPGEREYDISPEKVEILIHTIRDVEKNNQWEAKRIIVVGDKKQITSVRTETKKSILENSLEDISLVSIDKDIRKVTILDTTDLVMKEILKRFPARKIYLRTSLDGSNAYKKRFFDRLDELGYDDDADSKLSVVIGYDIYEEQVERETFRSKLQ
;
A
#
# COMPACT_ATOMS: atom_id res chain seq x y z
N MET A 1 -27.53 12.05 -6.23
CA MET A 1 -28.21 11.04 -7.07
C MET A 1 -27.31 10.31 -8.09
N ALA A 2 -26.29 10.91 -8.72
CA ALA A 2 -25.39 10.18 -9.65
C ALA A 2 -24.27 9.37 -8.96
N ALA A 3 -23.71 9.87 -7.83
CA ALA A 3 -22.70 9.15 -7.03
C ALA A 3 -23.32 8.04 -6.16
N GLU A 4 -24.45 8.29 -5.50
CA GLU A 4 -25.23 7.28 -4.73
C GLU A 4 -25.86 6.18 -5.61
N LYS A 5 -25.97 6.40 -6.93
CA LYS A 5 -26.41 5.35 -7.87
C LYS A 5 -25.25 4.42 -8.29
N LYS A 6 -23.99 4.81 -8.07
CA LYS A 6 -22.79 4.04 -8.44
C LYS A 6 -22.12 3.40 -7.22
N PHE A 7 -22.26 4.00 -6.05
CA PHE A 7 -21.72 3.54 -4.77
C PHE A 7 -22.87 3.30 -3.78
N GLY A 8 -22.97 2.11 -3.21
CA GLY A 8 -24.02 1.77 -2.25
C GLY A 8 -23.89 2.62 -0.98
N HIS A 9 -25.01 2.91 -0.30
CA HIS A 9 -25.02 3.67 0.97
C HIS A 9 -24.06 3.07 2.03
N LYS A 10 -23.83 1.75 1.98
CA LYS A 10 -22.87 1.03 2.82
C LYS A 10 -21.43 1.49 2.58
N GLU A 11 -21.04 1.69 1.32
CA GLU A 11 -19.66 2.01 0.95
C GLU A 11 -19.26 3.44 1.34
N ILE A 12 -20.20 4.39 1.22
CA ILE A 12 -20.00 5.76 1.71
C ILE A 12 -19.82 5.77 3.23
N LYS A 13 -20.61 4.97 3.96
CA LYS A 13 -20.51 4.84 5.41
C LYS A 13 -19.15 4.26 5.83
N ASP A 14 -18.69 3.22 5.13
CA ASP A 14 -17.38 2.61 5.39
C ASP A 14 -16.23 3.61 5.17
N LEU A 15 -16.23 4.35 4.06
CA LEU A 15 -15.20 5.34 3.75
C LEU A 15 -15.16 6.48 4.77
N LEU A 16 -16.34 6.91 5.24
CA LEU A 16 -16.45 7.92 6.30
C LEU A 16 -15.88 7.41 7.64
N ALA A 17 -16.13 6.16 7.99
CA ALA A 17 -15.59 5.55 9.21
C ALA A 17 -14.06 5.45 9.17
N ILE A 18 -13.49 5.08 8.02
CA ILE A 18 -12.03 5.05 7.82
C ILE A 18 -11.46 6.48 7.90
N ALA A 19 -12.10 7.45 7.25
CA ALA A 19 -11.67 8.85 7.30
C ALA A 19 -11.67 9.44 8.72
N GLU A 20 -12.64 9.05 9.55
CA GLU A 20 -12.71 9.42 10.96
C GLU A 20 -11.56 8.80 11.77
N LYS A 21 -11.29 7.50 11.61
CA LYS A 21 -10.13 6.83 12.25
C LYS A 21 -8.82 7.57 11.96
N ILE A 22 -8.57 7.94 10.70
CA ILE A 22 -7.35 8.63 10.27
C ILE A 22 -7.23 10.01 10.94
N ARG A 23 -8.33 10.77 10.98
CA ARG A 23 -8.37 12.11 11.62
C ARG A 23 -8.12 12.04 13.12
N GLU A 24 -8.65 11.00 13.77
CA GLU A 24 -8.47 10.75 15.20
C GLU A 24 -7.13 10.08 15.54
N LYS A 25 -6.28 9.82 14.54
CA LYS A 25 -4.99 9.10 14.68
C LYS A 25 -5.15 7.70 15.31
N LYS A 26 -6.30 7.07 15.08
CA LYS A 26 -6.55 5.69 15.51
C LYS A 26 -5.85 4.70 14.57
N PRO A 27 -5.49 3.50 15.07
CA PRO A 27 -5.00 2.43 14.23
C PRO A 27 -5.94 2.11 13.05
N ILE A 28 -5.36 1.82 11.88
CA ILE A 28 -6.10 1.46 10.65
C ILE A 28 -5.58 0.14 10.06
N LEU A 29 -6.48 -0.63 9.44
CA LEU A 29 -6.08 -1.83 8.69
C LEU A 29 -5.43 -1.43 7.35
N PRO A 30 -4.40 -2.16 6.88
CA PRO A 30 -3.87 -2.03 5.52
C PRO A 30 -4.95 -2.09 4.42
N SER A 31 -5.94 -2.97 4.55
CA SER A 31 -7.08 -3.06 3.64
C SER A 31 -7.96 -1.82 3.65
N GLN A 32 -8.10 -1.15 4.80
CA GLN A 32 -8.78 0.14 4.93
C GLN A 32 -7.98 1.27 4.28
N ALA A 33 -6.65 1.26 4.44
CA ALA A 33 -5.74 2.19 3.77
C ALA A 33 -5.84 2.04 2.23
N ASN A 34 -5.79 0.81 1.71
CA ASN A 34 -5.99 0.52 0.29
C ASN A 34 -7.34 1.05 -0.22
N LYS A 35 -8.41 0.83 0.55
CA LYS A 35 -9.77 1.25 0.17
C LYS A 35 -9.88 2.78 0.05
N ILE A 36 -9.32 3.54 0.99
CA ILE A 36 -9.40 5.01 0.95
C ILE A 36 -8.43 5.62 -0.08
N CYS A 37 -7.21 5.10 -0.20
CA CYS A 37 -6.24 5.58 -1.20
C CYS A 37 -6.66 5.19 -2.63
N GLY A 38 -7.25 4.02 -2.83
CA GLY A 38 -7.79 3.54 -4.10
C GLY A 38 -9.06 4.25 -4.57
N PHE A 39 -9.75 4.99 -3.69
CA PHE A 39 -10.98 5.68 -4.02
C PHE A 39 -10.76 6.80 -5.06
N LYS A 40 -11.52 6.75 -6.17
CA LYS A 40 -11.55 7.76 -7.25
C LYS A 40 -13.01 8.03 -7.66
N LEU A 41 -13.45 9.29 -7.57
CA LEU A 41 -14.75 9.69 -8.09
C LEU A 41 -14.64 10.05 -9.59
N THR A 42 -15.38 9.36 -10.45
CA THR A 42 -15.50 9.73 -11.87
C THR A 42 -16.62 10.75 -12.03
N ASP A 43 -16.27 12.04 -12.09
CA ASP A 43 -17.24 13.12 -12.29
C ASP A 43 -17.81 13.11 -13.72
N LYS A 44 -19.00 12.54 -13.92
CA LYS A 44 -19.85 12.94 -15.05
C LYS A 44 -20.56 14.25 -14.68
N LYS A 45 -20.00 15.39 -15.11
CA LYS A 45 -20.65 16.71 -14.97
C LYS A 45 -22.03 16.66 -15.65
N ASN A 46 -23.11 16.88 -14.89
CA ASN A 46 -24.49 16.84 -15.39
C ASN A 46 -24.76 18.03 -16.34
N SER A 47 -25.02 17.74 -17.63
CA SER A 47 -25.30 18.71 -18.70
C SER A 47 -26.38 19.75 -18.33
N PHE A 48 -27.43 19.32 -17.62
CA PHE A 48 -28.53 20.18 -17.18
C PHE A 48 -28.11 21.31 -16.21
N GLN A 49 -27.10 21.06 -15.36
CA GLN A 49 -26.60 22.05 -14.42
C GLN A 49 -25.81 23.16 -15.14
N ASN A 50 -25.09 22.83 -16.22
CA ASN A 50 -24.39 23.81 -17.05
C ASN A 50 -25.37 24.68 -17.85
N PHE A 51 -26.44 24.10 -18.39
CA PHE A 51 -27.48 24.85 -19.10
C PHE A 51 -28.14 25.90 -18.20
N LEU A 52 -28.55 25.50 -16.98
CA LEU A 52 -29.22 26.40 -16.05
C LEU A 52 -28.30 27.56 -15.60
N VAL A 53 -27.04 27.30 -15.29
CA VAL A 53 -26.12 28.32 -14.76
C VAL A 53 -25.59 29.26 -15.85
N LYS A 54 -25.29 28.74 -17.05
CA LYS A 54 -24.65 29.55 -18.11
C LYS A 54 -25.63 30.27 -19.03
N ILE A 55 -26.86 29.77 -19.18
CA ILE A 55 -27.81 30.27 -20.18
C ILE A 55 -29.08 30.81 -19.50
N ALA A 56 -29.74 30.01 -18.67
CA ALA A 56 -31.04 30.37 -18.12
C ALA A 56 -30.98 31.55 -17.11
N LEU A 57 -29.98 31.57 -16.22
CA LEU A 57 -29.84 32.64 -15.22
C LEU A 57 -29.55 34.01 -15.86
N PRO A 58 -28.53 34.17 -16.72
CA PRO A 58 -28.26 35.46 -17.37
C PRO A 58 -29.44 35.95 -18.22
N ALA A 59 -30.08 35.05 -18.99
CA ALA A 59 -31.24 35.41 -19.80
C ALA A 59 -32.42 35.89 -18.96
N SER A 60 -32.69 35.26 -17.81
CA SER A 60 -33.77 35.67 -16.90
C SER A 60 -33.54 37.05 -16.28
N ILE A 61 -32.29 37.39 -15.95
CA ILE A 61 -31.91 38.70 -15.41
C ILE A 61 -32.06 39.78 -16.48
N VAL A 62 -31.58 39.51 -17.70
CA VAL A 62 -31.72 40.44 -18.83
C VAL A 62 -33.19 40.66 -19.19
N LEU A 63 -34.01 39.60 -19.20
CA LEU A 63 -35.44 39.70 -19.45
C LEU A 63 -36.14 40.51 -18.35
N GLY A 64 -35.87 40.22 -17.07
CA GLY A 64 -36.42 40.98 -15.95
C GLY A 64 -36.02 42.47 -15.98
N MET A 65 -34.76 42.77 -16.29
CA MET A 65 -34.29 44.16 -16.47
C MET A 65 -34.98 44.85 -17.64
N SER A 66 -35.12 44.18 -18.79
CA SER A 66 -35.79 44.76 -19.96
C SER A 66 -37.28 44.99 -19.73
N GLN A 67 -37.96 44.12 -18.99
CA GLN A 67 -39.36 44.31 -18.60
C GLN A 67 -39.55 45.52 -17.68
N ALA A 68 -38.63 45.72 -16.73
CA ALA A 68 -38.65 46.87 -15.85
C ALA A 68 -38.32 48.19 -16.60
N ALA A 69 -37.38 48.15 -17.55
CA ALA A 69 -36.95 49.33 -18.30
C ALA A 69 -37.93 49.75 -19.40
N PHE A 70 -38.65 48.79 -20.02
CA PHE A 70 -39.52 49.04 -21.18
C PHE A 70 -40.95 48.49 -20.98
N PRO A 71 -41.69 48.92 -19.95
CA PRO A 71 -43.00 48.33 -19.62
C PRO A 71 -44.04 48.47 -20.74
N ALA A 72 -44.04 49.59 -21.47
CA ALA A 72 -44.96 49.85 -22.58
C ALA A 72 -44.76 48.90 -23.77
N PHE A 73 -43.51 48.51 -24.05
CA PHE A 73 -43.20 47.53 -25.09
C PHE A 73 -43.81 46.18 -24.76
N TYR A 74 -43.66 45.71 -23.51
CA TYR A 74 -44.22 44.42 -23.08
C TYR A 74 -45.74 44.43 -23.01
N ALA A 75 -46.36 45.55 -22.61
CA ALA A 75 -47.82 45.70 -22.67
C ALA A 75 -48.37 45.55 -24.10
N ASN A 76 -47.71 46.16 -25.09
CA ASN A 76 -48.05 45.99 -26.50
C ASN A 76 -47.69 44.61 -27.04
N LEU A 77 -46.60 44.00 -26.58
CA LEU A 77 -46.23 42.65 -27.00
C LEU A 77 -47.33 41.65 -26.60
N VAL A 78 -47.85 41.76 -25.38
CA VAL A 78 -48.90 40.87 -24.85
C VAL A 78 -50.19 40.96 -25.64
N THR A 79 -50.54 42.10 -26.25
CA THR A 79 -51.73 42.21 -27.10
C THR A 79 -51.55 41.51 -28.45
N THR A 80 -50.31 41.26 -28.88
CA THR A 80 -49.99 40.54 -30.12
C THR A 80 -49.74 39.05 -29.91
N LEU A 81 -49.58 38.60 -28.66
CA LEU A 81 -49.31 37.21 -28.35
C LEU A 81 -50.58 36.34 -28.45
N PRO A 82 -50.45 35.07 -28.83
CA PRO A 82 -51.57 34.14 -28.87
C PRO A 82 -52.26 33.99 -27.52
N ALA A 83 -53.58 33.77 -27.53
CA ALA A 83 -54.39 33.68 -26.31
C ALA A 83 -53.93 32.58 -25.33
N TRP A 84 -53.29 31.50 -25.80
CA TRP A 84 -52.76 30.43 -24.94
C TRP A 84 -51.61 30.89 -24.03
N THR A 85 -50.99 32.04 -24.31
CA THR A 85 -49.95 32.64 -23.45
C THR A 85 -50.53 33.34 -22.22
N ASN A 86 -51.84 33.57 -22.20
CA ASN A 86 -52.55 34.06 -21.04
C ASN A 86 -52.96 32.89 -20.15
N MET A 87 -52.77 33.06 -18.85
CA MET A 87 -53.19 32.07 -17.87
C MET A 87 -54.70 32.12 -17.68
N SER A 88 -55.30 31.01 -17.27
CA SER A 88 -56.68 31.03 -16.80
C SER A 88 -56.76 31.76 -15.46
N THR A 89 -57.91 32.33 -15.11
CA THR A 89 -58.09 33.04 -13.83
C THR A 89 -57.70 32.18 -12.63
N ASN A 90 -57.99 30.87 -12.67
CA ASN A 90 -57.61 29.93 -11.63
C ASN A 90 -56.10 29.71 -11.56
N LEU A 91 -55.43 29.62 -12.72
CA LEU A 91 -53.97 29.46 -12.79
C LEU A 91 -53.26 30.75 -12.36
N LEU A 92 -53.73 31.92 -12.76
CA LEU A 92 -53.21 33.21 -12.32
C LEU A 92 -53.35 33.36 -10.80
N ASN A 93 -54.52 33.06 -10.23
CA ASN A 93 -54.72 33.10 -8.78
C ASN A 93 -53.79 32.13 -8.03
N ALA A 94 -53.57 30.93 -8.57
CA ALA A 94 -52.64 29.97 -7.99
C ALA A 94 -51.18 30.46 -8.06
N VAL A 95 -50.79 31.02 -9.20
CA VAL A 95 -49.44 31.55 -9.44
C VAL A 95 -49.18 32.80 -8.59
N ASP A 96 -50.14 33.71 -8.48
CA ASP A 96 -50.04 34.89 -7.62
C ASP A 96 -50.15 34.58 -6.13
N TYR A 97 -50.86 33.52 -5.74
CA TYR A 97 -50.80 32.98 -4.38
C TYR A 97 -49.38 32.52 -4.04
N VAL A 98 -48.74 31.75 -4.95
CA VAL A 98 -47.35 31.33 -4.81
C VAL A 98 -46.40 32.54 -4.77
N TRP A 99 -46.60 33.56 -5.60
CA TRP A 99 -45.80 34.78 -5.54
C TRP A 99 -46.04 35.61 -4.30
N GLY A 100 -47.27 35.67 -3.80
CA GLY A 100 -47.63 36.36 -2.56
C GLY A 100 -47.01 35.73 -1.32
N ILE A 101 -46.67 34.44 -1.36
CA ILE A 101 -45.91 33.76 -0.30
C ILE A 101 -44.44 34.20 -0.30
N ILE A 102 -43.85 34.42 -1.49
CA ILE A 102 -42.40 34.62 -1.64
C ILE A 102 -42.04 36.11 -1.78
N GLY A 103 -43.00 36.96 -2.15
CA GLY A 103 -42.81 38.39 -2.38
C GLY A 103 -44.12 39.06 -2.78
N LYS A 104 -44.07 39.99 -3.74
CA LYS A 104 -45.29 40.64 -4.25
C LYS A 104 -45.87 39.84 -5.43
N PRO A 105 -47.20 39.62 -5.48
CA PRO A 105 -47.85 39.00 -6.63
C PRO A 105 -47.67 39.88 -7.88
N VAL A 106 -47.55 39.22 -9.04
CA VAL A 106 -47.29 39.89 -10.32
C VAL A 106 -48.59 40.46 -10.89
N LYS A 107 -49.73 39.80 -10.64
CA LYS A 107 -51.09 40.26 -11.01
C LYS A 107 -51.29 40.55 -12.51
N GLN A 108 -50.45 39.96 -13.36
CA GLN A 108 -50.54 40.10 -14.81
C GLN A 108 -50.96 38.77 -15.43
N ASN A 109 -51.91 38.76 -16.35
CA ASN A 109 -52.46 37.49 -16.83
C ASN A 109 -51.53 36.73 -17.78
N ASN A 110 -50.55 37.39 -18.39
CA ASN A 110 -49.68 36.77 -19.38
C ASN A 110 -48.44 36.14 -18.75
N ILE A 111 -48.11 34.90 -19.15
CA ILE A 111 -47.00 34.12 -18.60
C ILE A 111 -45.65 34.85 -18.69
N ILE A 112 -45.46 35.73 -19.69
CA ILE A 112 -44.20 36.45 -19.91
C ILE A 112 -43.78 37.30 -18.71
N TYR A 113 -44.74 37.85 -17.95
CA TYR A 113 -44.47 38.64 -16.76
C TYR A 113 -44.03 37.78 -15.56
N HIS A 114 -44.32 36.48 -15.61
CA HIS A 114 -43.93 35.55 -14.58
C HIS A 114 -42.61 34.86 -14.90
N VAL A 115 -42.18 34.82 -16.17
CA VAL A 115 -40.96 34.12 -16.60
C VAL A 115 -39.72 34.52 -15.78
N PRO A 116 -39.41 35.81 -15.56
CA PRO A 116 -38.25 36.19 -14.73
C PRO A 116 -38.37 35.67 -13.31
N ASN A 117 -39.55 35.75 -12.71
CA ASN A 117 -39.81 35.26 -11.35
C ASN A 117 -39.77 33.73 -11.30
N ILE A 118 -40.32 33.02 -12.28
CA ILE A 118 -40.23 31.56 -12.38
C ILE A 118 -38.78 31.14 -12.43
N PHE A 119 -37.91 31.79 -13.22
CA PHE A 119 -36.50 31.45 -13.25
C PHE A 119 -35.79 31.85 -11.95
N LEU A 120 -35.89 33.10 -11.49
CA LEU A 120 -35.24 33.60 -10.27
C LEU A 120 -35.66 32.84 -9.00
N TYR A 121 -36.95 32.53 -8.86
CA TYR A 121 -37.46 31.72 -7.76
C TYR A 121 -37.35 30.23 -8.03
N SER A 122 -37.21 29.76 -9.26
CA SER A 122 -36.66 28.40 -9.47
C SER A 122 -35.22 28.36 -8.97
N PHE A 123 -34.41 29.42 -9.07
CA PHE A 123 -33.11 29.50 -8.39
C PHE A 123 -33.25 29.54 -6.85
N GLY A 124 -34.26 30.23 -6.30
CA GLY A 124 -34.52 30.33 -4.85
C GLY A 124 -35.21 29.11 -4.21
N VAL A 125 -36.15 28.46 -4.90
CA VAL A 125 -36.96 27.31 -4.44
C VAL A 125 -36.31 25.97 -4.83
N PHE A 126 -35.51 25.90 -5.90
CA PHE A 126 -34.46 24.85 -5.99
C PHE A 126 -33.32 25.07 -4.97
N GLY A 127 -33.34 26.20 -4.25
CA GLY A 127 -32.40 26.52 -3.19
C GLY A 127 -32.37 25.48 -2.07
N VAL A 128 -33.49 24.88 -1.65
CA VAL A 128 -33.46 23.98 -0.48
C VAL A 128 -32.81 22.62 -0.80
N LYS A 129 -33.03 22.06 -1.99
CA LYS A 129 -32.37 20.81 -2.42
C LYS A 129 -30.90 21.03 -2.81
N LYS A 130 -30.57 22.20 -3.39
CA LYS A 130 -29.19 22.58 -3.67
C LYS A 130 -28.43 22.99 -2.42
N LEU A 131 -29.03 23.59 -1.40
CA LEU A 131 -28.41 23.87 -0.10
C LEU A 131 -28.18 22.56 0.67
N PHE A 132 -29.12 21.60 0.63
CA PHE A 132 -28.92 20.26 1.18
C PHE A 132 -27.84 19.45 0.45
N GLU A 133 -27.77 19.51 -0.88
CA GLU A 133 -26.65 18.95 -1.63
C GLU A 133 -25.36 19.74 -1.43
N PHE A 134 -25.37 21.04 -1.22
CA PHE A 134 -24.17 21.87 -1.04
C PHE A 134 -23.61 21.78 0.39
N VAL A 135 -24.45 21.47 1.38
CA VAL A 135 -24.07 21.17 2.78
C VAL A 135 -23.73 19.68 2.98
N ARG A 136 -24.41 18.74 2.29
CA ARG A 136 -23.95 17.33 2.20
C ARG A 136 -22.67 17.20 1.37
N ARG A 137 -22.50 18.08 0.38
CA ARG A 137 -21.34 18.17 -0.53
C ARG A 137 -20.33 19.24 -0.14
N LYS A 138 -20.19 19.41 1.18
CA LYS A 138 -19.08 20.06 1.85
C LYS A 138 -18.25 19.08 2.69
N THR A 139 -17.97 17.85 2.31
CA THR A 139 -18.61 16.80 1.50
C THR A 139 -18.12 15.57 2.23
N TRP A 140 -18.90 14.50 2.41
CA TRP A 140 -18.28 13.25 2.87
C TRP A 140 -17.03 12.89 2.00
N LEU A 141 -17.05 13.31 0.72
CA LEU A 141 -15.93 13.30 -0.20
C LEU A 141 -14.73 14.17 0.25
N ASP A 142 -14.95 15.38 0.74
CA ASP A 142 -13.89 16.26 1.27
C ASP A 142 -13.31 15.61 2.53
N LYS A 143 -14.17 15.02 3.38
CA LYS A 143 -13.70 14.29 4.56
C LYS A 143 -12.80 13.12 4.18
N VAL A 144 -13.21 12.36 3.17
CA VAL A 144 -12.46 11.23 2.61
C VAL A 144 -11.18 11.69 1.91
N ASN A 145 -11.22 12.77 1.13
CA ASN A 145 -10.06 13.32 0.42
C ASN A 145 -9.04 13.94 1.38
N ASP A 146 -9.49 14.66 2.41
CA ASP A 146 -8.63 15.18 3.46
C ASP A 146 -7.94 14.04 4.21
N ALA A 147 -8.71 13.01 4.58
CA ALA A 147 -8.16 11.84 5.25
C ALA A 147 -7.18 11.08 4.36
N LYS A 148 -7.48 10.94 3.06
CA LYS A 148 -6.56 10.38 2.07
C LYS A 148 -5.27 11.19 1.99
N ALA A 149 -5.34 12.52 1.89
CA ALA A 149 -4.14 13.36 1.84
C ALA A 149 -3.31 13.31 3.15
N ILE A 150 -3.96 13.15 4.31
CA ILE A 150 -3.28 12.91 5.59
C ILE A 150 -2.59 11.54 5.56
N LEU A 151 -3.30 10.51 5.12
CA LEU A 151 -2.79 9.14 5.08
C LEU A 151 -1.63 9.01 4.07
N ASP A 152 -1.75 9.57 2.87
CA ASP A 152 -0.69 9.57 1.86
C ASP A 152 0.60 10.19 2.43
N LYS A 153 0.49 11.31 3.16
CA LYS A 153 1.64 11.93 3.85
C LYS A 153 2.22 11.07 4.98
N GLN A 154 1.38 10.30 5.68
CA GLN A 154 1.85 9.39 6.73
C GLN A 154 2.52 8.16 6.13
N ILE A 155 1.99 7.62 5.03
CA ILE A 155 2.57 6.53 4.24
C ILE A 155 3.93 6.97 3.69
N GLU A 156 4.03 8.15 3.08
CA GLU A 156 5.31 8.68 2.58
C GLU A 156 6.38 8.81 3.67
N LYS A 157 5.96 9.09 4.91
CA LYS A 157 6.87 9.21 6.05
C LYS A 157 7.14 7.88 6.78
N GLY A 158 6.37 6.83 6.49
CA GLY A 158 6.43 5.54 7.18
C GLY A 158 6.03 5.64 8.66
N ILE A 159 5.02 6.45 8.99
CA ILE A 159 4.57 6.69 10.38
C ILE A 159 3.08 6.36 10.60
N VAL A 160 2.48 5.61 9.68
CA VAL A 160 1.11 5.16 9.83
C VAL A 160 1.03 4.20 11.02
N ASN A 161 -0.01 4.35 11.83
CA ASN A 161 -0.30 3.44 12.93
C ASN A 161 -1.24 2.34 12.43
N TYR A 162 -0.73 1.14 12.24
CA TYR A 162 -1.51 0.02 11.70
C TYR A 162 -2.15 -0.82 12.81
N GLU A 163 -3.32 -1.36 12.50
CA GLU A 163 -3.98 -2.47 13.18
C GLU A 163 -3.91 -3.63 12.19
N LEU A 164 -3.30 -4.75 12.56
CA LEU A 164 -3.08 -5.89 11.66
C LEU A 164 -3.86 -7.11 12.16
N ASP A 165 -4.01 -8.11 11.31
CA ASP A 165 -4.65 -9.36 11.73
C ASP A 165 -3.81 -10.07 12.79
N ALA A 166 -4.48 -10.86 13.63
CA ALA A 166 -3.78 -11.65 14.65
C ALA A 166 -2.76 -12.58 13.99
N HIS A 167 -1.57 -12.66 14.59
CA HIS A 167 -0.47 -13.48 14.08
C HIS A 167 0.12 -13.04 12.73
N HIS A 168 -0.03 -11.77 12.34
CA HIS A 168 0.68 -11.21 11.19
C HIS A 168 2.21 -11.28 11.32
N SER A 169 2.90 -11.16 10.18
CA SER A 169 4.36 -11.14 10.09
C SER A 169 4.89 -9.71 9.96
N ILE A 170 5.93 -9.38 10.71
CA ILE A 170 6.65 -8.11 10.60
C ILE A 170 7.98 -8.36 9.89
N LEU A 171 8.17 -7.74 8.73
CA LEU A 171 9.30 -7.98 7.84
C LEU A 171 10.34 -6.86 7.99
N PHE A 172 11.57 -7.18 8.37
CA PHE A 172 12.68 -6.21 8.37
C PHE A 172 13.41 -6.32 7.05
N VAL A 173 13.12 -5.38 6.15
CA VAL A 173 13.57 -5.42 4.75
C VAL A 173 14.59 -4.31 4.48
N GLY A 174 15.74 -4.74 3.96
CA GLY A 174 16.76 -3.91 3.36
C GLY A 174 16.37 -3.36 1.99
N ARG A 175 17.35 -2.76 1.31
CA ARG A 175 17.14 -2.23 -0.04
C ARG A 175 17.37 -3.34 -1.05
N GLY A 176 16.27 -3.83 -1.62
CA GLY A 176 16.29 -4.80 -2.70
C GLY A 176 15.60 -6.10 -2.34
N ASP A 177 15.39 -6.39 -1.03
CA ASP A 177 15.13 -7.76 -0.56
C ASP A 177 13.99 -8.45 -1.31
N PHE A 178 14.36 -9.28 -2.28
CA PHE A 178 13.44 -9.86 -3.24
C PHE A 178 12.49 -10.83 -2.55
N ILE A 179 12.99 -11.64 -1.61
CA ILE A 179 12.14 -12.56 -0.84
C ILE A 179 11.15 -11.78 0.03
N GLY A 180 11.59 -10.71 0.69
CA GLY A 180 10.72 -9.84 1.49
C GLY A 180 9.64 -9.16 0.63
N GLU A 181 10.03 -8.67 -0.55
CA GLU A 181 9.12 -8.13 -1.56
C GLU A 181 8.08 -9.16 -2.00
N GLN A 182 8.52 -10.34 -2.44
CA GLN A 182 7.61 -11.41 -2.89
C GLN A 182 6.68 -11.86 -1.76
N PHE A 183 7.17 -11.95 -0.52
CA PHE A 183 6.33 -12.29 0.63
C PHE A 183 5.24 -11.23 0.84
N SER A 184 5.60 -9.95 0.80
CA SER A 184 4.65 -8.85 0.97
C SER A 184 3.59 -8.81 -0.15
N ILE A 185 4.01 -8.98 -1.41
CA ILE A 185 3.11 -8.99 -2.57
C ILE A 185 2.13 -10.17 -2.53
N ASN A 186 2.60 -11.35 -2.14
CA ASN A 186 1.78 -12.57 -2.13
C ASN A 186 0.92 -12.73 -0.88
N SER A 187 1.14 -11.90 0.15
CA SER A 187 0.37 -11.92 1.40
C SER A 187 -0.87 -11.04 1.30
N HIS A 188 -1.90 -11.38 2.09
CA HIS A 188 -2.99 -10.45 2.32
C HIS A 188 -2.43 -9.19 3.01
N PRO A 189 -2.86 -7.95 2.64
CA PRO A 189 -2.29 -6.72 3.19
C PRO A 189 -2.34 -6.63 4.71
N ASP A 190 -3.36 -7.24 5.34
CA ASP A 190 -3.55 -7.21 6.80
C ASP A 190 -2.68 -8.25 7.54
N ASN A 191 -2.01 -9.16 6.82
CA ASN A 191 -1.20 -10.25 7.38
C ASN A 191 0.31 -9.98 7.40
N ALA A 192 0.78 -8.92 6.74
CA ALA A 192 2.21 -8.63 6.66
C ALA A 192 2.47 -7.13 6.58
N ILE A 193 3.51 -6.68 7.27
CA ILE A 193 3.96 -5.28 7.22
C ILE A 193 5.47 -5.17 7.09
N THR A 194 5.93 -4.21 6.29
CA THR A 194 7.35 -4.00 6.04
C THR A 194 7.93 -2.88 6.90
N LEU A 195 9.05 -3.16 7.57
CA LEU A 195 9.93 -2.20 8.23
C LEU A 195 11.14 -1.96 7.33
N ALA A 196 11.32 -0.71 6.87
CA ALA A 196 12.42 -0.35 5.96
C ALA A 196 12.90 1.09 6.17
N SER A 197 14.13 1.39 5.76
CA SER A 197 14.76 2.71 5.96
C SER A 197 14.16 3.80 5.07
N SER A 198 13.62 3.38 3.92
CA SER A 198 12.91 4.20 2.93
C SER A 198 11.70 3.46 2.40
N ARG A 199 10.72 4.20 1.86
CA ARG A 199 9.49 3.63 1.29
C ARG A 199 9.83 2.57 0.23
N PRO A 200 9.44 1.30 0.42
CA PRO A 200 9.57 0.29 -0.62
C PRO A 200 8.67 0.62 -1.81
N VAL A 201 9.11 0.29 -3.03
CA VAL A 201 8.33 0.58 -4.25
C VAL A 201 7.13 -0.36 -4.40
N TYR A 202 7.23 -1.56 -3.84
CA TYR A 202 6.25 -2.64 -4.01
C TYR A 202 5.07 -2.59 -3.03
N THR A 203 5.14 -1.79 -1.96
CA THR A 203 4.08 -1.74 -0.94
C THR A 203 3.87 -0.35 -0.35
N ASP A 204 2.61 -0.02 -0.08
CA ASP A 204 2.21 1.16 0.70
C ASP A 204 2.10 0.85 2.20
N HIS A 205 2.17 -0.44 2.57
CA HIS A 205 2.03 -0.93 3.94
C HIS A 205 3.40 -1.11 4.58
N TRP A 206 3.97 0.01 5.01
CA TRP A 206 5.30 0.03 5.60
C TRP A 206 5.43 1.03 6.75
N VAL A 207 6.41 0.79 7.60
CA VAL A 207 6.83 1.66 8.70
C VAL A 207 8.32 1.94 8.58
N LYS A 208 8.71 3.18 8.84
CA LYS A 208 10.10 3.60 8.71
C LYS A 208 10.93 3.07 9.87
N TYR A 209 11.94 2.27 9.56
CA TYR A 209 12.93 1.80 10.52
C TYR A 209 14.26 1.50 9.82
N ASP A 210 15.37 1.76 10.50
CA ASP A 210 16.72 1.50 10.02
C ASP A 210 17.47 0.78 11.15
N THR A 211 18.23 -0.25 10.82
CA THR A 211 18.97 -1.07 11.78
C THR A 211 20.07 -0.31 12.52
N SER A 212 20.48 0.85 12.00
CA SER A 212 21.39 1.78 12.68
C SER A 212 20.71 2.66 13.74
N ASN A 213 19.38 2.62 13.85
CA ASN A 213 18.63 3.50 14.74
C ASN A 213 18.64 3.03 16.21
N SER A 214 18.42 3.99 17.11
CA SER A 214 18.29 3.73 18.55
C SER A 214 17.12 2.80 18.92
N PHE A 215 17.23 2.17 20.10
CA PHE A 215 16.17 1.39 20.76
C PHE A 215 14.78 2.07 20.71
N SER A 216 14.72 3.38 21.02
CA SER A 216 13.46 4.13 21.07
C SER A 216 12.73 4.22 19.72
N LEU A 217 13.47 4.15 18.61
CA LEU A 217 12.90 4.17 17.27
C LEU A 217 12.40 2.79 16.87
N LEU A 218 13.10 1.72 17.24
CA LEU A 218 12.58 0.35 17.07
C LEU A 218 11.28 0.17 17.84
N GLU A 219 11.24 0.58 19.11
CA GLU A 219 10.04 0.46 19.93
C GLU A 219 8.84 1.16 19.31
N LYS A 220 9.03 2.38 18.80
CA LYS A 220 7.98 3.12 18.08
C LYS A 220 7.56 2.42 16.80
N ALA A 221 8.51 1.92 16.02
CA ALA A 221 8.22 1.24 14.77
C ALA A 221 7.42 -0.05 14.99
N LEU A 222 7.79 -0.83 16.02
CA LEU A 222 7.05 -2.03 16.43
C LEU A 222 5.66 -1.69 16.97
N LYS A 223 5.48 -0.59 17.70
CA LYS A 223 4.14 -0.12 18.13
C LYS A 223 3.27 0.29 16.93
N HIS A 224 3.83 0.97 15.94
CA HIS A 224 3.13 1.34 14.71
C HIS A 224 2.80 0.15 13.80
N SER A 225 3.49 -0.96 14.00
CA SER A 225 3.32 -2.21 13.24
C SER A 225 2.55 -3.27 14.03
N ASP A 226 1.77 -2.89 15.05
CA ASP A 226 1.05 -3.81 15.94
C ASP A 226 1.89 -4.98 16.49
N GLY A 227 3.09 -4.67 17.00
CA GLY A 227 4.02 -5.68 17.54
C GLY A 227 3.46 -6.56 18.66
N LYS A 228 2.37 -6.14 19.33
CA LYS A 228 1.66 -6.97 20.33
C LYS A 228 0.90 -8.12 19.67
N GLY A 229 0.19 -7.85 18.57
CA GLY A 229 -0.61 -8.80 17.80
C GLY A 229 0.21 -9.69 16.86
N CYS A 230 1.46 -9.31 16.58
CA CYS A 230 2.41 -10.04 15.74
C CYS A 230 2.58 -11.51 16.13
N GLY A 231 2.70 -12.38 15.13
CA GLY A 231 3.04 -13.80 15.28
C GLY A 231 4.54 -14.05 15.19
N GLU A 232 5.20 -13.36 14.26
CA GLU A 232 6.62 -13.54 13.97
C GLU A 232 7.29 -12.30 13.37
N TYR A 233 8.58 -12.15 13.66
CA TYR A 233 9.48 -11.22 12.99
C TYR A 233 10.31 -11.97 11.95
N ILE A 234 10.45 -11.42 10.75
CA ILE A 234 11.26 -12.01 9.69
C ILE A 234 12.38 -11.04 9.32
N LEU A 235 13.62 -11.50 9.43
CA LEU A 235 14.84 -10.73 9.14
C LEU A 235 15.48 -11.25 7.86
N PHE A 236 15.89 -10.35 6.97
CA PHE A 236 16.54 -10.68 5.70
C PHE A 236 17.96 -10.08 5.67
N PRO A 237 18.97 -10.73 6.30
CA PRO A 237 20.32 -10.19 6.38
C PRO A 237 21.18 -10.40 5.13
N VAL A 238 20.72 -11.12 4.11
CA VAL A 238 21.52 -11.50 2.93
C VAL A 238 21.29 -10.54 1.78
N LYS A 239 22.35 -10.25 1.02
CA LYS A 239 22.25 -9.52 -0.25
C LYS A 239 21.39 -10.27 -1.25
N ASP A 240 20.52 -9.57 -1.97
CA ASP A 240 19.69 -10.21 -3.00
C ASP A 240 20.45 -10.92 -4.09
N THR A 241 21.60 -10.36 -4.48
CA THR A 241 22.46 -10.97 -5.49
C THR A 241 23.10 -12.27 -5.03
N GLU A 242 23.08 -12.56 -3.72
CA GLU A 242 23.75 -13.71 -3.09
C GLU A 242 22.78 -14.57 -2.27
N LEU A 243 21.50 -14.63 -2.66
CA LEU A 243 20.49 -15.43 -1.95
C LEU A 243 20.78 -16.95 -1.94
N PHE A 244 21.54 -17.45 -2.90
CA PHE A 244 21.94 -18.85 -3.01
C PHE A 244 23.47 -18.95 -3.07
N LEU A 245 24.05 -19.75 -2.17
CA LEU A 245 25.50 -19.90 -2.00
C LEU A 245 26.26 -18.60 -1.69
N PRO A 246 25.75 -17.73 -0.78
CA PRO A 246 26.52 -16.58 -0.35
C PRO A 246 27.84 -17.02 0.29
N GLY A 247 28.81 -16.14 0.21
CA GLY A 247 30.04 -16.24 0.96
C GLY A 247 29.82 -15.99 2.44
N GLU A 248 30.77 -16.44 3.24
CA GLU A 248 30.76 -16.28 4.71
C GLU A 248 30.59 -14.82 5.17
N ARG A 249 30.97 -13.87 4.32
CA ARG A 249 30.92 -12.42 4.57
C ARG A 249 30.02 -11.65 3.59
N GLU A 250 29.24 -12.36 2.79
CA GLU A 250 28.32 -11.77 1.80
C GLU A 250 26.93 -11.60 2.44
N TYR A 251 26.79 -10.51 3.19
CA TYR A 251 25.55 -10.11 3.87
C TYR A 251 25.33 -8.59 3.74
N ASP A 252 24.09 -8.16 3.90
CA ASP A 252 23.73 -6.75 4.09
C ASP A 252 23.80 -6.34 5.56
N ILE A 253 23.43 -7.26 6.45
CA ILE A 253 23.52 -7.09 7.90
C ILE A 253 24.40 -8.21 8.46
N SER A 254 25.51 -7.85 9.10
CA SER A 254 26.42 -8.82 9.72
C SER A 254 25.70 -9.63 10.80
N PRO A 255 26.04 -10.93 10.98
CA PRO A 255 25.56 -11.76 12.09
C PRO A 255 25.55 -11.05 13.46
N GLU A 256 26.62 -10.33 13.82
CA GLU A 256 26.68 -9.55 15.08
C GLU A 256 25.55 -8.50 15.19
N LYS A 257 25.17 -7.85 14.08
CA LYS A 257 24.11 -6.84 14.05
C LYS A 257 22.73 -7.49 14.05
N VAL A 258 22.60 -8.66 13.44
CA VAL A 258 21.39 -9.49 13.53
C VAL A 258 21.14 -9.88 14.99
N GLU A 259 22.18 -10.34 15.70
CA GLU A 259 22.11 -10.66 17.12
C GLU A 259 21.69 -9.45 17.96
N ILE A 260 22.34 -8.30 17.77
CA ILE A 260 21.99 -7.05 18.46
C ILE A 260 20.52 -6.67 18.20
N LEU A 261 20.06 -6.75 16.95
CA LEU A 261 18.68 -6.45 16.59
C LEU A 261 17.70 -7.40 17.31
N ILE A 262 18.01 -8.70 17.34
CA ILE A 262 17.20 -9.70 18.02
C ILE A 262 17.09 -9.39 19.52
N HIS A 263 18.22 -9.11 20.18
CA HIS A 263 18.20 -8.70 21.60
C HIS A 263 17.39 -7.43 21.82
N THR A 264 17.53 -6.45 20.93
CA THR A 264 16.77 -5.19 21.00
C THR A 264 15.26 -5.46 20.85
N ILE A 265 14.84 -6.37 19.95
CA ILE A 265 13.45 -6.82 19.83
C ILE A 265 12.98 -7.46 21.15
N ARG A 266 13.78 -8.35 21.74
CA ARG A 266 13.45 -9.00 23.03
C ARG A 266 13.29 -7.99 24.17
N ASP A 267 14.14 -6.96 24.20
CA ASP A 267 14.05 -5.89 25.18
C ASP A 267 12.78 -5.05 24.99
N VAL A 268 12.38 -4.77 23.74
CA VAL A 268 11.10 -4.10 23.45
C VAL A 268 9.92 -4.94 23.92
N GLU A 269 9.91 -6.24 23.62
CA GLU A 269 8.86 -7.17 24.06
C GLU A 269 8.76 -7.18 25.59
N LYS A 270 9.89 -7.32 26.28
CA LYS A 270 9.96 -7.32 27.75
C LYS A 270 9.45 -6.00 28.34
N ASN A 271 9.91 -4.86 27.82
CA ASN A 271 9.54 -3.54 28.31
C ASN A 271 8.05 -3.24 28.12
N ASN A 272 7.43 -3.79 27.07
CA ASN A 272 6.01 -3.64 26.80
C ASN A 272 5.15 -4.80 27.33
N GLN A 273 5.74 -5.75 28.06
CA GLN A 273 5.08 -6.94 28.59
C GLN A 273 4.40 -7.79 27.50
N TRP A 274 5.03 -7.87 26.34
CA TRP A 274 4.59 -8.74 25.24
C TRP A 274 5.20 -10.14 25.39
N GLU A 275 4.47 -11.16 24.96
CA GLU A 275 5.05 -12.49 24.86
C GLU A 275 6.13 -12.51 23.77
N ALA A 276 7.27 -13.15 24.06
CA ALA A 276 8.33 -13.36 23.09
C ALA A 276 7.79 -14.07 21.83
N LYS A 277 7.87 -13.41 20.67
CA LYS A 277 7.41 -13.93 19.38
C LYS A 277 8.48 -14.78 18.70
N ARG A 278 8.09 -15.53 17.67
CA ARG A 278 9.04 -16.23 16.82
C ARG A 278 9.86 -15.21 16.01
N ILE A 279 11.15 -15.47 15.84
CA ILE A 279 12.00 -14.71 14.93
C ILE A 279 12.54 -15.69 13.89
N ILE A 280 12.38 -15.36 12.62
CA ILE A 280 12.90 -16.11 11.49
C ILE A 280 13.98 -15.26 10.84
N VAL A 281 15.18 -15.81 10.67
CA VAL A 281 16.26 -15.16 9.93
C VAL A 281 16.42 -15.91 8.61
N VAL A 282 16.15 -15.24 7.50
CA VAL A 282 16.28 -15.80 6.15
C VAL A 282 17.69 -15.53 5.64
N GLY A 283 18.59 -16.49 5.86
CA GLY A 283 19.99 -16.35 5.47
C GLY A 283 20.78 -17.64 5.62
N ASP A 284 22.06 -17.61 5.24
CA ASP A 284 22.89 -18.80 5.14
C ASP A 284 23.62 -19.09 6.46
N LYS A 285 23.51 -20.33 6.97
CA LYS A 285 24.10 -20.74 8.25
C LYS A 285 25.62 -20.61 8.32
N LYS A 286 26.31 -20.59 7.18
CA LYS A 286 27.78 -20.41 7.12
C LYS A 286 28.20 -18.94 7.25
N GLN A 287 27.27 -18.00 7.35
CA GLN A 287 27.61 -16.59 7.59
C GLN A 287 28.15 -16.38 9.01
N ILE A 288 29.29 -15.70 9.08
CA ILE A 288 30.05 -15.48 10.32
C ILE A 288 30.64 -14.07 10.33
N THR A 289 30.77 -13.50 11.52
CA THR A 289 31.52 -12.28 11.79
C THR A 289 32.43 -12.51 12.97
N SER A 290 33.67 -12.02 12.89
CA SER A 290 34.64 -12.11 13.96
C SER A 290 34.87 -10.73 14.55
N VAL A 291 34.67 -10.59 15.85
CA VAL A 291 34.97 -9.38 16.61
C VAL A 291 36.16 -9.61 17.52
N ARG A 292 36.99 -8.58 17.72
CA ARG A 292 38.12 -8.64 18.64
C ARG A 292 38.37 -7.30 19.31
N THR A 293 39.00 -7.32 20.48
CA THR A 293 39.33 -6.09 21.21
C THR A 293 40.81 -5.76 21.03
N GLU A 294 41.07 -4.53 20.62
CA GLU A 294 42.43 -4.01 20.42
C GLU A 294 42.69 -2.78 21.28
N THR A 295 43.88 -2.72 21.86
CA THR A 295 44.43 -1.49 22.42
C THR A 295 45.30 -0.79 21.36
N LYS A 296 45.74 0.44 21.62
CA LYS A 296 46.69 1.15 20.74
C LYS A 296 47.99 0.35 20.45
N LYS A 297 48.37 -0.59 21.32
CA LYS A 297 49.68 -1.28 21.25
C LYS A 297 49.59 -2.80 21.05
N SER A 298 48.43 -3.41 21.25
CA SER A 298 48.29 -4.87 21.24
C SER A 298 46.83 -5.30 21.09
N ILE A 299 46.63 -6.47 20.49
CA ILE A 299 45.37 -7.21 20.51
C ILE A 299 45.25 -7.86 21.89
N LEU A 300 44.10 -7.74 22.56
CA LEU A 300 43.90 -8.48 23.81
C LEU A 300 43.78 -9.98 23.49
N GLU A 301 44.58 -10.79 24.18
CA GLU A 301 44.48 -12.25 24.10
C GLU A 301 43.09 -12.73 24.52
N ASN A 302 42.57 -13.74 23.84
CA ASN A 302 41.23 -14.33 24.05
C ASN A 302 40.06 -13.36 23.85
N SER A 303 40.26 -12.24 23.13
CA SER A 303 39.17 -11.32 22.79
C SER A 303 38.50 -11.63 21.45
N LEU A 304 38.99 -12.61 20.69
CA LEU A 304 38.40 -13.02 19.42
C LEU A 304 37.12 -13.81 19.70
N GLU A 305 36.00 -13.30 19.19
CA GLU A 305 34.68 -13.89 19.28
C GLU A 305 34.09 -14.02 17.89
N ASP A 306 33.65 -15.22 17.56
CA ASP A 306 33.03 -15.57 16.28
C ASP A 306 31.52 -15.68 16.45
N ILE A 307 30.79 -14.76 15.84
CA ILE A 307 29.33 -14.72 15.86
C ILE A 307 28.81 -15.24 14.52
N SER A 308 28.00 -16.29 14.54
CA SER A 308 27.43 -16.91 13.36
C SER A 308 25.91 -16.96 13.43
N LEU A 309 25.23 -17.12 12.30
CA LEU A 309 23.77 -17.36 12.34
C LEU A 309 23.42 -18.65 13.09
N VAL A 310 24.32 -19.65 13.07
CA VAL A 310 24.14 -20.91 13.80
C VAL A 310 24.22 -20.73 15.31
N SER A 311 25.13 -19.90 15.82
CA SER A 311 25.20 -19.62 17.27
C SER A 311 23.94 -18.86 17.71
N ILE A 312 23.50 -17.87 16.93
CA ILE A 312 22.25 -17.13 17.19
C ILE A 312 21.03 -18.06 17.29
N ASP A 313 20.91 -19.05 16.39
CA ASP A 313 19.83 -20.05 16.40
C ASP A 313 19.80 -20.88 17.69
N LYS A 314 20.97 -21.23 18.21
CA LYS A 314 21.14 -22.11 19.38
C LYS A 314 20.98 -21.34 20.69
N ASP A 315 21.54 -20.15 20.74
CA ASP A 315 21.73 -19.40 21.99
C ASP A 315 20.52 -18.52 22.31
N ILE A 316 19.73 -18.13 21.30
CA ILE A 316 18.58 -17.24 21.48
C ILE A 316 17.26 -17.98 21.31
N ARG A 317 16.40 -17.85 22.33
CA ARG A 317 15.08 -18.50 22.36
C ARG A 317 14.17 -18.02 21.22
N LYS A 318 13.41 -18.97 20.64
CA LYS A 318 12.40 -18.75 19.59
C LYS A 318 12.98 -18.10 18.33
N VAL A 319 14.26 -18.29 18.05
CA VAL A 319 14.89 -17.95 16.76
C VAL A 319 14.91 -19.21 15.88
N THR A 320 14.82 -19.03 14.56
CA THR A 320 15.01 -20.09 13.57
C THR A 320 15.72 -19.51 12.36
N ILE A 321 16.80 -20.15 11.92
CA ILE A 321 17.47 -19.80 10.65
C ILE A 321 16.84 -20.58 9.51
N LEU A 322 16.27 -19.85 8.55
CA LEU A 322 15.80 -20.39 7.29
C LEU A 322 16.92 -20.28 6.25
N ASP A 323 17.69 -21.35 6.11
CA ASP A 323 18.81 -21.43 5.18
C ASP A 323 18.33 -21.68 3.75
N THR A 324 18.41 -20.64 2.91
CA THR A 324 17.99 -20.66 1.51
C THR A 324 18.82 -21.62 0.68
N THR A 325 20.13 -21.73 0.96
CA THR A 325 21.02 -22.69 0.30
C THR A 325 20.60 -24.12 0.63
N ASP A 326 20.38 -24.44 1.91
CA ASP A 326 19.92 -25.77 2.32
C ASP A 326 18.58 -26.13 1.64
N LEU A 327 17.66 -25.18 1.52
CA LEU A 327 16.34 -25.40 0.91
C LEU A 327 16.47 -25.76 -0.58
N VAL A 328 17.24 -24.99 -1.34
CA VAL A 328 17.46 -25.23 -2.77
C VAL A 328 18.17 -26.57 -2.98
N MET A 329 19.21 -26.86 -2.19
CA MET A 329 19.95 -28.12 -2.29
C MET A 329 19.11 -29.34 -1.96
N LYS A 330 18.25 -29.26 -0.94
CA LYS A 330 17.30 -30.34 -0.61
C LYS A 330 16.33 -30.60 -1.77
N GLU A 331 15.84 -29.55 -2.43
CA GLU A 331 14.94 -29.72 -3.56
C GLU A 331 15.68 -30.31 -4.79
N ILE A 332 16.94 -29.93 -5.01
CA ILE A 332 17.81 -30.57 -6.01
C ILE A 332 17.94 -32.08 -5.76
N LEU A 333 18.32 -32.48 -4.54
CA LEU A 333 18.49 -33.89 -4.18
C LEU A 333 17.19 -34.68 -4.28
N LYS A 334 16.07 -34.06 -3.90
CA LYS A 334 14.74 -34.66 -4.03
C LYS A 334 14.32 -34.85 -5.48
N ARG A 335 14.63 -33.89 -6.36
CA ARG A 335 14.24 -33.93 -7.78
C ARG A 335 15.13 -34.86 -8.60
N PHE A 336 16.39 -35.02 -8.20
CA PHE A 336 17.38 -35.83 -8.89
C PHE A 336 18.01 -36.88 -7.95
N PRO A 337 17.21 -37.81 -7.41
CA PRO A 337 17.71 -38.81 -6.48
C PRO A 337 18.72 -39.73 -7.16
N ALA A 338 19.83 -40.01 -6.46
CA ALA A 338 20.90 -40.92 -6.91
C ALA A 338 21.46 -40.60 -8.32
N ARG A 339 21.42 -39.33 -8.76
CA ARG A 339 22.05 -38.89 -10.01
C ARG A 339 23.37 -38.22 -9.71
N LYS A 340 24.33 -38.37 -10.64
CA LYS A 340 25.57 -37.62 -10.59
C LYS A 340 25.30 -36.14 -10.92
N ILE A 341 25.62 -35.24 -10.00
CA ILE A 341 25.36 -33.81 -10.12
C ILE A 341 26.62 -33.10 -10.60
N TYR A 342 26.52 -32.43 -11.74
CA TYR A 342 27.55 -31.52 -12.25
C TYR A 342 27.11 -30.08 -12.08
N LEU A 343 27.97 -29.26 -11.50
CA LEU A 343 27.78 -27.81 -11.47
C LEU A 343 28.41 -27.20 -12.71
N ARG A 344 27.66 -26.34 -13.39
CA ARG A 344 28.14 -25.55 -14.52
C ARG A 344 27.97 -24.06 -14.25
N THR A 345 29.05 -23.33 -14.40
CA THR A 345 29.13 -21.89 -14.14
C THR A 345 30.09 -21.22 -15.12
N SER A 346 30.17 -19.89 -15.07
CA SER A 346 31.32 -19.15 -15.59
C SER A 346 32.62 -19.57 -14.87
N LEU A 347 33.79 -19.15 -15.39
CA LEU A 347 35.06 -19.42 -14.71
C LEU A 347 35.12 -18.71 -13.35
N ASP A 348 34.68 -17.45 -13.29
CA ASP A 348 34.60 -16.67 -12.07
C ASP A 348 33.61 -17.29 -11.07
N GLY A 349 32.43 -17.70 -11.56
CA GLY A 349 31.43 -18.41 -10.77
C GLY A 349 31.93 -19.76 -10.26
N SER A 350 32.80 -20.47 -11.00
CA SER A 350 33.39 -21.73 -10.50
C SER A 350 34.32 -21.45 -9.31
N ASN A 351 35.09 -20.36 -9.35
CA ASN A 351 35.96 -19.99 -8.25
C ASN A 351 35.16 -19.53 -7.03
N ALA A 352 34.03 -18.86 -7.25
CA ALA A 352 33.16 -18.36 -6.17
C ALA A 352 32.31 -19.46 -5.52
N TYR A 353 31.64 -20.29 -6.33
CA TYR A 353 30.52 -21.11 -5.88
C TYR A 353 30.81 -22.60 -5.84
N LYS A 354 31.75 -23.13 -6.63
CA LYS A 354 31.97 -24.59 -6.76
C LYS A 354 32.17 -25.27 -5.42
N LYS A 355 33.11 -24.77 -4.61
CA LYS A 355 33.40 -25.34 -3.30
C LYS A 355 32.16 -25.29 -2.40
N ARG A 356 31.52 -24.12 -2.31
CA ARG A 356 30.30 -23.91 -1.50
C ARG A 356 29.19 -24.88 -1.90
N PHE A 357 29.00 -25.08 -3.21
CA PHE A 357 27.97 -25.95 -3.77
C PHE A 357 28.17 -27.41 -3.35
N PHE A 358 29.36 -27.96 -3.58
CA PHE A 358 29.64 -29.37 -3.26
C PHE A 358 29.73 -29.61 -1.75
N ASP A 359 30.39 -28.72 -0.99
CA ASP A 359 30.44 -28.82 0.48
C ASP A 359 29.01 -28.90 1.07
N ARG A 360 28.06 -28.12 0.52
CA ARG A 360 26.66 -28.13 0.97
C ARG A 360 25.90 -29.39 0.55
N LEU A 361 26.16 -29.95 -0.62
CA LEU A 361 25.57 -31.22 -1.03
C LEU A 361 26.05 -32.36 -0.13
N ASP A 362 27.34 -32.41 0.17
CA ASP A 362 27.96 -33.42 1.02
C ASP A 362 27.38 -33.35 2.45
N GLU A 363 27.23 -32.15 3.01
CA GLU A 363 26.56 -31.91 4.30
C GLU A 363 25.11 -32.44 4.34
N LEU A 364 24.43 -32.48 3.19
CA LEU A 364 23.06 -32.98 3.06
C LEU A 364 23.00 -34.47 2.69
N GLY A 365 24.15 -35.16 2.65
CA GLY A 365 24.25 -36.60 2.40
C GLY A 365 24.25 -36.99 0.93
N TYR A 366 24.66 -36.08 0.03
CA TYR A 366 24.96 -36.44 -1.35
C TYR A 366 26.18 -37.36 -1.41
N ASP A 367 26.13 -38.34 -2.31
CA ASP A 367 27.23 -39.28 -2.55
C ASP A 367 27.52 -39.32 -4.06
N ASP A 368 28.69 -38.82 -4.45
CA ASP A 368 29.13 -38.74 -5.84
C ASP A 368 29.64 -40.09 -6.40
N ASP A 369 29.81 -41.10 -5.52
CA ASP A 369 30.31 -42.44 -5.83
C ASP A 369 29.19 -43.46 -6.05
N ALA A 370 27.92 -43.05 -5.93
CA ALA A 370 26.80 -43.88 -6.35
C ALA A 370 26.95 -44.18 -7.85
N ASP A 371 26.98 -45.47 -8.22
CA ASP A 371 27.18 -46.00 -9.58
C ASP A 371 25.98 -45.66 -10.50
N SER A 372 25.80 -44.37 -10.75
CA SER A 372 24.73 -43.79 -11.54
C SER A 372 25.24 -43.47 -12.92
N LYS A 373 24.75 -44.22 -13.92
CA LYS A 373 24.91 -43.86 -15.33
C LYS A 373 24.16 -42.58 -15.73
N LEU A 374 23.31 -42.06 -14.85
CA LEU A 374 22.49 -40.88 -15.10
C LEU A 374 23.10 -39.67 -14.39
N SER A 375 23.32 -38.60 -15.16
CA SER A 375 23.79 -37.32 -14.66
C SER A 375 22.76 -36.21 -14.84
N VAL A 376 22.95 -35.14 -14.07
CA VAL A 376 22.25 -33.87 -14.22
C VAL A 376 23.26 -32.74 -14.18
N VAL A 377 23.09 -31.74 -15.04
CA VAL A 377 23.89 -30.52 -15.05
C VAL A 377 23.04 -29.40 -14.46
N ILE A 378 23.55 -28.74 -13.43
CA ILE A 378 22.92 -27.59 -12.79
C ILE A 378 23.69 -26.36 -13.21
N GLY A 379 23.02 -25.47 -13.94
CA GLY A 379 23.57 -24.18 -14.33
C GLY A 379 23.37 -23.13 -13.24
N TYR A 380 24.42 -22.40 -12.90
CA TYR A 380 24.38 -21.26 -12.00
C TYR A 380 25.30 -20.15 -12.49
N ASP A 381 24.94 -18.88 -12.30
CA ASP A 381 25.70 -17.73 -12.83
C ASP A 381 25.93 -17.79 -14.36
N ILE A 382 24.99 -18.40 -15.10
CA ILE A 382 25.02 -18.56 -16.56
C ILE A 382 23.61 -18.49 -17.15
N TYR A 383 23.50 -18.11 -18.42
CA TYR A 383 22.21 -18.08 -19.12
C TYR A 383 21.73 -19.51 -19.41
N GLU A 384 20.40 -19.71 -19.37
CA GLU A 384 19.74 -21.00 -19.63
C GLU A 384 20.15 -21.60 -21.00
N GLU A 385 20.23 -20.76 -22.03
CA GLU A 385 20.66 -21.15 -23.38
C GLU A 385 22.09 -21.74 -23.42
N GLN A 386 22.96 -21.33 -22.50
CA GLN A 386 24.33 -21.88 -22.39
C GLN A 386 24.28 -23.31 -21.84
N VAL A 387 23.39 -23.58 -20.88
CA VAL A 387 23.15 -24.91 -20.28
C VAL A 387 22.55 -25.86 -21.33
N GLU A 388 21.53 -25.42 -22.05
CA GLU A 388 20.84 -26.22 -23.07
C GLU A 388 21.77 -26.62 -24.21
N ARG A 389 22.56 -25.68 -24.76
CA ARG A 389 23.47 -25.96 -25.89
C ARG A 389 24.45 -27.10 -25.65
N GLU A 390 24.92 -27.28 -24.42
CA GLU A 390 25.86 -28.37 -24.10
C GLU A 390 25.14 -29.68 -23.79
N THR A 391 23.96 -29.62 -23.18
CA THR A 391 23.10 -30.79 -23.01
C THR A 391 22.69 -31.36 -24.37
N PHE A 392 22.48 -30.51 -25.38
CA PHE A 392 22.26 -30.95 -26.76
C PHE A 392 23.55 -31.47 -27.43
N ARG A 393 24.71 -30.82 -27.24
CA ARG A 393 25.98 -31.32 -27.80
C ARG A 393 26.40 -32.68 -27.25
N SER A 394 26.23 -32.92 -25.95
CA SER A 394 26.55 -34.19 -25.30
C SER A 394 25.60 -35.34 -25.67
N LYS A 395 24.38 -35.05 -26.13
CA LYS A 395 23.45 -36.05 -26.70
C LYS A 395 23.71 -36.38 -28.18
N LEU A 396 24.47 -35.53 -28.87
CA LEU A 396 24.83 -35.68 -30.29
C LEU A 396 26.20 -36.32 -30.50
N GLN A 397 27.00 -36.46 -29.44
CA GLN A 397 28.24 -37.24 -29.37
C GLN A 397 27.93 -38.62 -28.80
#